data_AF-J3J898-F1
#
_entry.id   AF-J3J898-F1
#
_cell.length_a   1.000
_cell.length_b   1.000
_cell.length_c   1.000
_cell.angle_alpha   90.00
_cell.angle_beta   90.00
_cell.angle_gamma   90.00
#
_symmetry.space_group_name_H-M   'P 1'
#
loop_
_entity.id
_entity.type
_entity.pdbx_description
1 polymer ?
#
loop_
_entity_poly.entity_id
_entity_poly.type
_entity_poly.pdbx_seq_one_letter_code
_entity_poly.pdbx_strand_id
1 'polypeptide(L)'
;MELAIALLILVALGFLYYGWIRLRQEAEAKARQLIFRKSHREGEGAVARSHRVTPRSASATELLDAAWAAIDVPEGTESLNWLGATIFKVRSDDQSTIFFTLKWKYGSPNWIAMLSLEDDGSLSWSVPQARQLNGLVPEAKSLANLERRVIRALRLRDPYCVITSEESKTQWKRQ
;
A
#
# COMPACT_ATOMS: atom_id res chain seq x y z
N MET A 1 -30.45 42.45 39.49
CA MET A 1 -29.06 42.53 38.98
C MET A 1 -28.41 41.15 38.90
N GLU A 2 -28.48 40.34 39.95
CA GLU A 2 -27.85 39.00 39.99
C GLU A 2 -28.31 38.06 38.86
N LEU A 3 -29.61 38.04 38.55
CA LEU A 3 -30.18 37.17 37.51
C LEU A 3 -29.69 37.56 36.10
N ALA A 4 -29.50 38.86 35.84
CA ALA A 4 -28.95 39.35 34.58
C ALA A 4 -27.46 39.01 34.43
N ILE A 5 -26.70 39.08 35.53
CA ILE A 5 -25.28 38.69 35.56
C ILE A 5 -25.14 37.18 35.34
N ALA A 6 -25.98 36.36 35.97
CA ALA A 6 -25.98 34.91 35.78
C ALA A 6 -26.30 34.50 34.33
N LEU A 7 -27.26 35.18 33.69
CA LEU A 7 -27.57 34.95 32.28
C LEU A 7 -26.41 35.32 31.35
N LEU A 8 -25.73 36.44 31.60
CA LEU A 8 -24.55 36.84 30.82
C LEU A 8 -23.40 35.84 30.95
N ILE A 9 -23.17 35.30 32.15
CA ILE A 9 -22.16 34.27 32.39
C ILE A 9 -22.49 32.98 31.64
N LEU A 10 -23.75 32.55 31.64
CA LEU A 10 -24.20 31.36 30.89
C LEU A 10 -24.01 31.53 29.38
N VAL A 11 -24.34 32.72 28.85
CA VAL A 11 -24.12 33.02 27.42
C VAL A 11 -22.63 33.00 27.08
N ALA A 12 -21.78 33.62 27.92
CA ALA A 12 -20.33 33.61 27.72
C ALA A 12 -19.75 32.19 27.76
N LEU A 13 -20.19 31.35 28.70
CA LEU A 13 -19.79 29.94 28.77
C LEU A 13 -20.26 29.14 27.55
N GLY A 14 -21.47 29.40 27.05
CA GLY A 14 -21.99 28.79 25.82
C GLY A 14 -21.14 29.12 24.60
N PHE A 15 -20.71 30.37 24.46
CA PHE A 15 -19.80 30.79 23.38
C PHE A 15 -18.43 30.13 23.49
N LEU A 16 -17.86 30.06 24.69
CA LEU A 16 -16.58 29.39 24.92
C LEU A 16 -16.65 27.89 24.61
N TYR A 17 -17.72 27.22 25.04
CA TYR A 17 -17.95 25.80 24.78
C TYR A 17 -18.12 25.52 23.29
N TYR A 18 -18.90 26.35 22.59
CA TYR A 18 -19.07 26.23 21.14
C TYR A 18 -17.76 26.47 20.39
N GLY A 19 -16.99 27.50 20.77
CA GLY A 19 -15.67 27.78 20.21
C GLY A 19 -14.69 26.62 20.41
N TRP A 20 -14.69 25.99 21.59
CA TRP A 20 -13.88 24.82 21.88
C TRP A 20 -14.22 23.61 21.00
N ILE A 21 -15.52 23.31 20.83
CA ILE A 21 -15.98 22.22 19.95
C ILE A 21 -15.52 22.47 18.51
N ARG A 22 -15.70 23.70 18.02
CA ARG A 22 -15.33 24.06 16.65
C ARG A 22 -13.83 23.93 16.42
N LEU A 23 -13.00 24.42 17.35
CA LEU A 23 -11.54 24.26 17.29
C LEU A 23 -11.12 22.79 17.28
N ARG A 24 -11.77 21.95 18.09
CA ARG A 24 -11.50 20.50 18.10
C ARG A 24 -11.83 19.84 16.76
N GLN A 25 -12.98 20.19 16.17
CA GLN A 25 -13.37 19.69 14.86
C GLN A 25 -12.41 20.15 13.74
N GLU A 26 -11.98 21.41 13.76
CA GLU A 26 -11.02 21.95 12.80
C GLU A 26 -9.63 21.31 12.96
N ALA A 27 -9.19 21.06 14.20
CA ALA A 27 -7.93 20.37 14.48
C ALA A 27 -7.97 18.90 14.05
N GLU A 28 -9.07 18.18 14.34
CA GLU A 28 -9.27 16.81 13.87
C GLU A 28 -9.33 16.73 12.34
N ALA A 29 -9.99 17.69 11.68
CA ALA A 29 -10.03 17.78 10.22
C ALA A 29 -8.64 18.02 9.62
N LYS A 30 -7.86 18.94 10.19
CA LYS A 30 -6.48 19.21 9.75
C LYS A 30 -5.54 18.04 10.04
N ALA A 31 -5.68 17.37 11.19
CA ALA A 31 -4.91 16.17 11.52
C ALA A 31 -5.23 15.03 10.54
N ARG A 32 -6.52 14.79 10.24
CA ARG A 32 -6.93 13.84 9.21
C ARG A 32 -6.38 14.21 7.84
N GLN A 33 -6.40 15.49 7.45
CA GLN A 33 -5.81 15.96 6.19
C GLN A 33 -4.28 15.81 6.14
N LEU A 34 -3.56 16.00 7.25
CA LEU A 34 -2.10 15.83 7.32
C LEU A 34 -1.70 14.35 7.26
N ILE A 35 -2.41 13.50 8.00
CA ILE A 35 -2.25 12.05 7.93
C ILE A 35 -2.56 11.57 6.51
N PHE A 36 -3.65 12.06 5.92
CA PHE A 36 -4.03 11.82 4.53
C PHE A 36 -2.90 12.23 3.56
N ARG A 37 -2.38 13.46 3.61
CA ARG A 37 -1.31 13.92 2.72
C ARG A 37 -0.02 13.09 2.82
N LYS A 38 0.35 12.64 4.02
CA LYS A 38 1.61 11.91 4.25
C LYS A 38 1.51 10.43 3.87
N SER A 39 0.39 9.76 4.16
CA SER A 39 0.19 8.34 3.80
C SER A 39 -0.17 8.13 2.33
N HIS A 40 -0.86 9.09 1.71
CA HIS A 40 -1.34 9.03 0.33
C HIS A 40 -0.21 9.15 -0.71
N ARG A 41 0.80 9.99 -0.47
CA ARG A 41 1.91 10.20 -1.42
C ARG A 41 2.81 9.00 -1.63
N GLU A 42 2.99 8.16 -0.60
CA GLU A 42 3.90 7.00 -0.70
C GLU A 42 3.19 5.73 -1.21
N GLY A 43 1.88 5.60 -0.96
CA GLY A 43 1.11 4.40 -1.26
C GLY A 43 0.44 4.38 -2.65
N GLU A 44 -0.10 5.50 -3.12
CA GLU A 44 -0.79 5.52 -4.42
C GLU A 44 0.14 5.24 -5.61
N GLY A 45 1.41 5.68 -5.52
CA GLY A 45 2.39 5.43 -6.58
C GLY A 45 2.63 3.94 -6.81
N ALA A 46 2.64 3.12 -5.75
CA ALA A 46 2.93 1.69 -5.85
C ALA A 46 1.81 0.88 -6.53
N VAL A 47 0.56 1.36 -6.44
CA VAL A 47 -0.62 0.65 -6.96
C VAL A 47 -0.75 0.75 -8.48
N ALA A 48 -0.17 1.79 -9.10
CA ALA A 48 -0.27 2.05 -10.53
C ALA A 48 1.04 1.78 -11.31
N ARG A 49 2.13 1.50 -10.60
CA ARG A 49 3.45 1.26 -11.17
C ARG A 49 3.61 -0.18 -11.61
N SER A 50 3.91 -0.36 -12.88
CA SER A 50 4.52 -1.58 -13.38
C SER A 50 6.02 -1.34 -13.56
N HIS A 51 6.82 -2.36 -13.25
CA HIS A 51 8.24 -2.34 -13.55
C HIS A 51 8.56 -3.51 -14.45
N ARG A 52 9.24 -3.24 -15.55
CA ARG A 52 9.89 -4.28 -16.32
C ARG A 52 11.36 -4.33 -15.93
N VAL A 53 11.85 -5.52 -15.63
CA VAL A 53 13.22 -5.78 -15.22
C VAL A 53 13.87 -6.68 -16.25
N THR A 54 14.85 -6.15 -16.96
CA THR A 54 15.65 -6.90 -17.93
C THR A 54 16.96 -7.33 -17.26
N PRO A 55 17.19 -8.63 -17.07
CA PRO A 55 18.45 -9.14 -16.53
C PRO A 55 19.62 -8.81 -17.47
N ARG A 56 20.83 -8.73 -16.90
CA ARG A 56 22.07 -8.50 -17.65
C ARG A 56 23.13 -9.56 -17.37
N SER A 57 23.28 -9.97 -16.12
CA SER A 57 24.30 -10.94 -15.71
C SER A 57 23.74 -12.20 -15.07
N ALA A 58 22.51 -12.17 -14.56
CA ALA A 58 21.81 -13.35 -14.05
C ALA A 58 20.67 -13.75 -15.01
N SER A 59 20.21 -15.00 -14.93
CA SER A 59 18.97 -15.39 -15.60
C SER A 59 17.75 -14.80 -14.88
N ALA A 60 16.65 -14.60 -15.60
CA ALA A 60 15.41 -14.12 -14.99
C ALA A 60 14.84 -15.10 -13.96
N THR A 61 15.03 -16.41 -14.16
CA THR A 61 14.66 -17.44 -13.18
C THR A 61 15.45 -17.28 -11.89
N GLU A 62 16.77 -17.05 -11.96
CA GLU A 62 17.59 -16.78 -10.76
C GLU A 62 17.16 -15.51 -10.03
N LEU A 63 16.75 -14.48 -10.77
CA LEU A 63 16.20 -13.27 -10.19
C LEU A 63 14.86 -13.51 -9.50
N LEU A 64 13.99 -14.32 -10.10
CA LEU A 64 12.72 -14.73 -9.50
C LEU A 64 12.96 -15.54 -8.21
N ASP A 65 13.89 -16.49 -8.22
CA ASP A 65 14.28 -17.28 -7.04
C ASP A 65 14.88 -16.41 -5.94
N ALA A 66 15.71 -15.43 -6.30
CA ALA A 66 16.26 -14.47 -5.35
C ALA A 66 15.17 -13.62 -4.70
N ALA A 67 14.18 -13.16 -5.47
CA ALA A 67 13.03 -12.44 -4.94
C ALA A 67 12.19 -13.31 -4.01
N TRP A 68 11.95 -14.57 -4.37
CA TRP A 68 11.25 -15.53 -3.51
C TRP A 68 11.95 -15.72 -2.16
N ALA A 69 13.26 -15.94 -2.17
CA ALA A 69 14.06 -16.18 -0.97
C ALA A 69 14.22 -14.94 -0.09
N ALA A 70 14.37 -13.75 -0.68
CA ALA A 70 14.60 -12.51 0.07
C ALA A 70 13.36 -11.98 0.80
N ILE A 71 12.17 -12.39 0.36
CA ILE A 71 10.91 -11.90 0.91
C ILE A 71 10.42 -12.90 1.97
N ASP A 72 10.81 -12.61 3.20
CA ASP A 72 10.34 -13.29 4.40
C ASP A 72 8.90 -12.88 4.71
N VAL A 73 7.95 -13.56 4.06
CA VAL A 73 6.52 -13.53 4.33
C VAL A 73 5.98 -14.95 4.24
N PRO A 74 4.91 -15.30 4.99
CA PRO A 74 4.35 -16.64 4.98
C PRO A 74 3.98 -17.12 3.57
N GLU A 75 4.26 -18.39 3.30
CA GLU A 75 3.82 -19.07 2.10
C GLU A 75 2.37 -19.55 2.25
N GLY A 76 1.55 -19.31 1.23
CA GLY A 76 0.15 -19.75 1.20
C GLY A 76 -0.85 -18.63 0.91
N THR A 77 -2.13 -18.88 1.16
CA THR A 77 -3.24 -17.98 0.79
C THR A 77 -4.10 -17.54 1.96
N GLU A 78 -3.77 -18.00 3.18
CA GLU A 78 -4.60 -17.82 4.37
C GLU A 78 -3.89 -17.09 5.51
N SER A 79 -4.60 -16.13 6.11
CA SER A 79 -4.11 -15.46 7.30
C SER A 79 -4.35 -16.25 8.58
N LEU A 80 -3.24 -16.67 9.19
CA LEU A 80 -3.21 -17.20 10.55
C LEU A 80 -3.49 -16.11 11.59
N ASN A 81 -3.24 -14.85 11.26
CA ASN A 81 -3.46 -13.74 12.18
C ASN A 81 -4.92 -13.27 12.15
N TRP A 82 -5.54 -13.21 13.32
CA TRP A 82 -6.93 -12.75 13.50
C TRP A 82 -7.03 -11.23 13.62
N LEU A 83 -5.97 -10.57 14.08
CA LEU A 83 -5.99 -9.17 14.51
C LEU A 83 -5.42 -8.19 13.47
N GLY A 84 -4.85 -8.68 12.37
CA GLY A 84 -4.19 -7.84 11.37
C GLY A 84 -4.15 -8.44 9.97
N ALA A 85 -4.05 -7.55 8.98
CA ALA A 85 -3.74 -7.95 7.61
C ALA A 85 -2.34 -8.56 7.55
N THR A 86 -2.19 -9.65 6.80
CA THR A 86 -0.90 -10.31 6.61
C THR A 86 -0.61 -10.41 5.11
N ILE A 87 0.65 -10.22 4.73
CA ILE A 87 1.12 -10.41 3.36
C ILE A 87 1.50 -11.88 3.22
N PHE A 88 1.05 -12.51 2.15
CA PHE A 88 1.43 -13.87 1.77
C PHE A 88 2.17 -13.85 0.45
N LYS A 89 2.98 -14.89 0.23
CA LYS A 89 3.51 -15.21 -1.09
C LYS A 89 3.05 -16.59 -1.53
N VAL A 90 2.77 -16.73 -2.82
CA VAL A 90 2.47 -18.00 -3.48
C VAL A 90 3.25 -18.03 -4.78
N ARG A 91 3.81 -19.19 -5.11
CA ARG A 91 4.43 -19.41 -6.40
C ARG A 91 3.44 -20.10 -7.32
N SER A 92 3.40 -19.71 -8.58
CA SER A 92 2.59 -20.39 -9.59
C SER A 92 3.12 -21.81 -9.82
N ASP A 93 2.25 -22.71 -10.30
CA ASP A 93 2.59 -24.12 -10.52
C ASP A 93 3.71 -24.30 -11.55
N ASP A 94 3.75 -23.43 -12.56
CA ASP A 94 4.81 -23.36 -13.58
C ASP A 94 6.07 -22.64 -13.10
N GLN A 95 6.11 -22.20 -11.85
CA GLN A 95 7.22 -21.48 -11.19
C GLN A 95 7.66 -20.18 -11.86
N SER A 96 6.89 -19.68 -12.84
CA SER A 96 7.17 -18.46 -13.60
C SER A 96 6.77 -17.19 -12.85
N THR A 97 5.87 -17.29 -11.88
CA THR A 97 5.22 -16.15 -11.24
C THR A 97 5.20 -16.28 -9.73
N ILE A 98 5.42 -15.16 -9.04
CA ILE A 98 5.22 -15.02 -7.61
C ILE A 98 4.06 -14.06 -7.37
N PHE A 99 3.02 -14.52 -6.69
CA PHE A 99 1.91 -13.71 -6.24
C PHE A 99 2.13 -13.28 -4.80
N PHE A 100 1.96 -11.99 -4.54
CA PHE A 100 1.93 -11.42 -3.21
C PHE A 100 0.54 -10.88 -2.91
N THR A 101 -0.05 -11.33 -1.82
CA THR A 101 -1.43 -10.96 -1.47
C THR A 101 -1.49 -10.46 -0.05
N LEU A 102 -2.11 -9.29 0.15
CA LEU A 102 -2.45 -8.82 1.50
C LEU A 102 -3.90 -9.16 1.82
N LYS A 103 -4.13 -9.97 2.85
CA LYS A 103 -5.48 -10.43 3.23
C LYS A 103 -5.68 -10.44 4.74
N TRP A 104 -6.92 -10.21 5.16
CA TRP A 104 -7.40 -10.46 6.54
C TRP A 104 -7.97 -11.87 6.64
N LYS A 105 -8.01 -12.45 7.85
CA LYS A 105 -8.53 -13.81 8.07
C LYS A 105 -9.89 -14.07 7.40
N TYR A 106 -10.82 -13.12 7.52
CA TYR A 106 -12.18 -13.21 6.96
C TYR A 106 -12.48 -12.04 6.01
N GLY A 107 -11.57 -11.75 5.08
CA GLY A 107 -11.74 -10.66 4.12
C GLY A 107 -11.35 -11.04 2.70
N SER A 108 -11.82 -10.27 1.73
CA SER A 108 -11.23 -10.27 0.39
C SER A 108 -9.81 -9.70 0.44
N PRO A 109 -8.94 -10.05 -0.54
CA PRO A 109 -7.64 -9.41 -0.68
C PRO A 109 -7.78 -7.88 -0.75
N ASN A 110 -6.95 -7.19 0.03
CA ASN A 110 -6.82 -5.74 -0.04
C ASN A 110 -6.06 -5.33 -1.30
N TRP A 111 -5.01 -6.06 -1.66
CA TRP A 111 -4.32 -5.92 -2.94
C TRP A 111 -3.62 -7.23 -3.30
N ILE A 112 -3.35 -7.39 -4.58
CA ILE A 112 -2.57 -8.47 -5.17
C ILE A 112 -1.48 -7.81 -6.02
N ALA A 113 -0.23 -8.17 -5.76
CA ALA A 113 0.92 -7.84 -6.59
C ALA A 113 1.50 -9.12 -7.17
N MET A 114 2.12 -9.04 -8.34
CA MET A 114 2.77 -10.17 -8.97
C MET A 114 4.14 -9.79 -9.53
N LEU A 115 5.06 -10.76 -9.50
CA LEU A 115 6.31 -10.73 -10.24
C LEU A 115 6.29 -11.94 -11.19
N SER A 116 6.13 -11.71 -12.49
CA SER A 116 6.05 -12.74 -13.52
C SER A 116 7.28 -12.75 -14.42
N LEU A 117 7.67 -13.94 -14.87
CA LEU A 117 8.61 -14.15 -15.95
C LEU A 117 7.89 -14.03 -17.29
N GLU A 118 8.40 -13.16 -18.15
CA GLU A 118 7.90 -12.94 -19.50
C GLU A 118 8.68 -13.80 -20.51
N ASP A 119 8.06 -14.07 -21.68
CA ASP A 119 8.64 -14.92 -22.73
C ASP A 119 9.97 -14.40 -23.29
N ASP A 120 10.21 -13.09 -23.19
CA ASP A 120 11.46 -12.46 -23.63
C ASP A 120 12.59 -12.55 -22.60
N GLY A 121 12.38 -13.29 -21.51
CA GLY A 121 13.34 -13.44 -20.42
C GLY A 121 13.46 -12.19 -19.54
N SER A 122 12.46 -11.29 -19.57
CA SER A 122 12.33 -10.20 -18.60
C SER A 122 11.41 -10.59 -17.44
N LEU A 123 11.50 -9.84 -16.34
CA LEU A 123 10.54 -9.94 -15.24
C LEU A 123 9.60 -8.73 -15.26
N SER A 124 8.32 -8.96 -15.00
CA SER A 124 7.30 -7.93 -14.89
C SER A 124 6.77 -7.87 -13.47
N TRP A 125 6.94 -6.74 -12.81
CA TRP A 125 6.26 -6.41 -11.57
C TRP A 125 4.98 -5.66 -11.90
N SER A 126 3.84 -6.11 -11.37
CA SER A 126 2.57 -5.42 -11.53
C SER A 126 1.65 -5.58 -10.32
N VAL A 127 0.68 -4.67 -10.21
CA VAL A 127 -0.37 -4.70 -9.19
C VAL A 127 -1.71 -4.82 -9.90
N PRO A 128 -2.14 -6.05 -10.27
CA PRO A 128 -3.37 -6.28 -11.03
C PRO A 128 -4.63 -5.85 -10.29
N GLN A 129 -4.61 -5.89 -8.95
CA GLN A 129 -5.79 -5.61 -8.14
C GLN A 129 -5.42 -4.89 -6.86
N ALA A 130 -6.12 -3.80 -6.57
CA ALA A 130 -6.09 -3.15 -5.26
C ALA A 130 -7.48 -2.61 -4.93
N ARG A 131 -7.99 -2.98 -3.75
CA ARG A 131 -9.26 -2.47 -3.23
C ARG A 131 -9.09 -0.99 -2.88
N GLN A 132 -10.01 -0.17 -3.38
CA GLN A 132 -10.07 1.25 -3.05
C GLN A 132 -11.22 1.53 -2.07
N LEU A 133 -10.95 2.36 -1.06
CA LEU A 133 -11.94 2.94 -0.16
C LEU A 133 -11.80 4.46 -0.26
N ASN A 134 -12.81 5.13 -0.81
CA ASN A 134 -12.77 6.58 -1.09
C ASN A 134 -11.56 7.02 -1.93
N GLY A 135 -11.18 6.21 -2.92
CA GLY A 135 -10.00 6.45 -3.77
C GLY A 135 -8.66 6.08 -3.14
N LEU A 136 -8.63 5.63 -1.87
CA LEU A 136 -7.42 5.20 -1.19
C LEU A 136 -7.27 3.68 -1.22
N VAL A 137 -6.05 3.19 -1.39
CA VAL A 137 -5.74 1.77 -1.18
C VAL A 137 -5.31 1.57 0.28
N PRO A 138 -6.08 0.80 1.08
CA PRO A 138 -5.66 0.43 2.43
C PRO A 138 -4.32 -0.31 2.40
N GLU A 139 -3.46 -0.03 3.38
CA GLU A 139 -2.15 -0.67 3.51
C GLU A 139 -1.22 -0.47 2.29
N ALA A 140 -1.43 0.57 1.48
CA ALA A 140 -0.58 0.86 0.33
C ALA A 140 0.90 1.11 0.67
N LYS A 141 1.20 1.51 1.91
CA LYS A 141 2.58 1.58 2.42
C LYS A 141 3.26 0.21 2.48
N SER A 142 2.50 -0.83 2.85
CA SER A 142 3.00 -2.20 2.89
C SER A 142 3.34 -2.71 1.49
N LEU A 143 2.51 -2.38 0.49
CA LEU A 143 2.75 -2.64 -0.93
C LEU A 143 4.01 -1.92 -1.43
N ALA A 144 4.14 -0.62 -1.17
CA ALA A 144 5.32 0.14 -1.57
C ALA A 144 6.61 -0.39 -0.91
N ASN A 145 6.54 -0.85 0.34
CA ASN A 145 7.68 -1.51 0.99
C ASN A 145 8.00 -2.87 0.38
N LEU A 146 6.99 -3.66 0.01
CA LEU A 146 7.17 -4.93 -0.67
C LEU A 146 7.86 -4.73 -2.02
N GLU A 147 7.36 -3.82 -2.86
CA GLU A 147 7.95 -3.45 -4.14
C GLU A 147 9.45 -3.09 -3.98
N ARG A 148 9.79 -2.23 -3.02
CA ARG A 148 11.18 -1.85 -2.74
C ARG A 148 12.04 -3.05 -2.33
N ARG A 149 11.50 -3.97 -1.54
CA ARG A 149 12.21 -5.20 -1.12
C ARG A 149 12.45 -6.12 -2.30
N VAL A 150 11.47 -6.29 -3.18
CA VAL A 150 11.58 -7.06 -4.42
C VAL A 150 12.68 -6.46 -5.29
N ILE A 151 12.58 -5.17 -5.63
CA ILE A 151 13.59 -4.47 -6.45
C ILE A 151 14.99 -4.58 -5.84
N ARG A 152 15.11 -4.45 -4.51
CA ARG A 152 16.38 -4.61 -3.82
C ARG A 152 16.92 -6.03 -3.97
N ALA A 153 16.09 -7.06 -3.80
CA ALA A 153 16.49 -8.45 -3.98
C ALA A 153 16.99 -8.72 -5.41
N LEU A 154 16.28 -8.21 -6.40
CA LEU A 154 16.67 -8.31 -7.81
C LEU A 154 18.04 -7.68 -8.06
N ARG A 155 18.25 -6.45 -7.58
CA ARG A 155 19.54 -5.74 -7.70
C ARG A 155 20.68 -6.36 -6.92
N LEU A 156 20.39 -7.02 -5.80
CA LEU A 156 21.41 -7.75 -5.05
C LEU A 156 21.90 -8.97 -5.82
N ARG A 157 21.01 -9.63 -6.58
CA ARG A 157 21.38 -10.77 -7.42
C ARG A 157 21.99 -10.34 -8.76
N ASP A 158 21.45 -9.31 -9.40
CA ASP A 158 21.98 -8.70 -10.62
C ASP A 158 22.08 -7.18 -10.45
N PRO A 159 23.27 -6.66 -10.08
CA PRO A 159 23.49 -5.23 -9.90
C PRO A 159 23.30 -4.40 -11.17
N TYR A 160 23.37 -5.03 -12.34
CA TYR A 160 23.30 -4.37 -13.65
C TYR A 160 21.94 -4.53 -14.32
N CYS A 161 20.97 -5.19 -13.67
CA CYS A 161 19.62 -5.31 -14.22
C CYS A 161 19.01 -3.94 -14.52
N VAL A 162 18.40 -3.83 -15.70
CA VAL A 162 17.75 -2.59 -16.14
C VAL A 162 16.30 -2.64 -15.68
N ILE A 163 15.89 -1.62 -14.93
CA ILE A 163 14.51 -1.49 -14.44
C ILE A 163 13.87 -0.31 -15.16
N THR A 164 12.93 -0.59 -16.04
CA THR A 164 12.09 0.43 -16.67
C THR A 164 10.74 0.47 -15.98
N SER A 165 10.46 1.61 -15.35
CA SER A 165 9.17 1.85 -14.71
C SER A 165 8.21 2.44 -15.74
N GLU A 166 7.13 1.72 -16.03
CA GLU A 166 5.99 2.33 -16.69
C GLU A 166 5.10 2.92 -15.61
N GLU A 167 5.14 4.25 -15.46
CA GLU A 167 4.09 4.95 -14.71
C GLU A 167 2.83 4.96 -15.57
N SER A 168 2.18 3.80 -15.69
CA SER A 168 0.82 3.77 -16.19
C SER A 168 -0.01 4.57 -15.19
N LYS A 169 -0.59 5.69 -15.61
CA LYS A 169 -1.76 6.25 -14.92
C LYS A 169 -2.89 5.27 -15.19
N THR A 170 -2.89 4.13 -14.53
CA THR A 170 -4.05 3.26 -14.51
C THR A 170 -5.18 4.12 -13.92
N GLN A 171 -6.04 4.62 -14.79
CA GLN A 171 -7.28 5.28 -14.42
C GLN A 171 -8.19 4.20 -13.84
N TRP A 172 -7.95 3.85 -12.58
CA TRP A 172 -8.89 3.05 -11.81
C TRP A 172 -10.12 3.93 -11.60
N LYS A 173 -11.14 3.70 -12.44
CA LYS A 173 -12.40 4.45 -12.42
C LYS A 173 -12.99 4.42 -11.01
N ARG A 174 -13.40 5.60 -10.55
CA ARG A 174 -14.30 5.78 -9.41
C ARG A 174 -15.55 4.93 -9.63
N GLN A 175 -15.89 4.09 -8.65
CA GLN A 175 -17.26 3.59 -8.52
C GLN A 175 -18.23 4.76 -8.34
#